data_AF-A0A8C1N3G0-F1
#
_entry.id   AF-A0A8C1N3G0-F1
#
_cell.length_a   1.000
_cell.length_b   1.000
_cell.length_c   1.000
_cell.angle_alpha   90.00
_cell.angle_beta   90.00
_cell.angle_gamma   90.00
#
_symmetry.space_group_name_H-M   'P 1'
#
loop_
_entity.id
_entity.type
_entity.pdbx_description
1 polymer ?
#
loop_
_entity_poly.entity_id
_entity_poly.type
_entity_poly.pdbx_seq_one_letter_code
_entity_poly.pdbx_strand_id
1 'polypeptide(L)'
;MLSLASDILCSVQAAELKLFKWHLTQGVKDFPNIPKSKLENTSRCAIVECMIQRYSPDDAGKLTLLILEKMNQMNPAKELREKLGK
;
A
#
# COMPACT_ATOMS: atom_id res chain seq x y z
N MET A 1 -3.38 -14.83 6.41
CA MET A 1 -3.89 -13.59 5.77
C MET A 1 -3.47 -12.35 6.55
N LEU A 2 -3.84 -12.21 7.84
CA LEU A 2 -3.41 -11.09 8.69
C LEU A 2 -1.89 -10.97 8.89
N SER A 3 -1.21 -12.11 9.08
CA SER A 3 0.26 -12.16 9.21
C SER A 3 0.96 -11.59 7.98
N LEU A 4 0.55 -12.04 6.78
CA LEU A 4 1.20 -11.68 5.53
C LEU A 4 1.17 -10.16 5.24
N ALA A 5 0.05 -9.49 5.45
CA ALA A 5 -0.04 -8.04 5.21
C ALA A 5 0.82 -7.23 6.20
N SER A 6 0.85 -7.66 7.47
CA SER A 6 1.69 -7.05 8.50
C SER A 6 3.18 -7.26 8.21
N ASP A 7 3.57 -8.47 7.82
CA ASP A 7 4.96 -8.83 7.49
C ASP A 7 5.45 -8.04 6.27
N ILE A 8 4.61 -7.92 5.23
CA ILE A 8 4.93 -7.12 4.04
C ILE A 8 5.10 -5.65 4.43
N LEU A 9 4.14 -5.04 5.13
CA LEU A 9 4.24 -3.62 5.52
C LEU A 9 5.41 -3.34 6.48
N CYS A 10 5.86 -4.34 7.23
CA CYS A 10 7.07 -4.23 8.05
C CYS A 10 8.37 -4.18 7.21
N SER A 11 8.40 -4.88 6.06
CA SER A 11 9.53 -4.89 5.13
C SER A 11 9.64 -3.64 4.25
N VAL A 12 8.53 -2.90 4.08
CA VAL A 12 8.44 -1.70 3.24
C VAL A 12 9.15 -0.51 3.90
N GLN A 13 10.04 0.18 3.18
CA GLN A 13 10.80 1.32 3.71
C GLN A 13 9.88 2.52 4.04
N ALA A 14 10.33 3.46 4.88
CA ALA A 14 9.51 4.60 5.31
C ALA A 14 9.00 5.47 4.14
N ALA A 15 9.80 5.64 3.08
CA ALA A 15 9.42 6.36 1.87
C ALA A 15 8.33 5.61 1.09
N GLU A 16 8.46 4.30 0.96
CA GLU A 16 7.47 3.43 0.31
C GLU A 16 6.17 3.38 1.12
N LEU A 17 6.24 3.40 2.45
CA LEU A 17 5.06 3.48 3.32
C LEU A 17 4.29 4.80 3.13
N LYS A 18 4.99 5.93 2.91
CA LYS A 18 4.31 7.20 2.56
C LYS A 18 3.55 7.08 1.24
N LEU A 19 4.14 6.45 0.23
CA LEU A 19 3.48 6.23 -1.06
C LEU A 19 2.29 5.28 -0.93
N PHE A 20 2.42 4.22 -0.12
CA PHE A 20 1.32 3.31 0.20
C PHE A 20 0.13 4.04 0.84
N LYS A 21 0.38 4.87 1.87
CA LYS A 21 -0.64 5.71 2.51
C LYS A 21 -1.28 6.70 1.54
N TRP A 22 -0.51 7.22 0.58
CA TRP A 22 -1.04 8.11 -0.45
C TRP A 22 -2.04 7.37 -1.34
N HIS A 23 -1.76 6.15 -1.78
CA HIS A 23 -2.71 5.34 -2.56
C HIS A 23 -4.00 5.03 -1.78
N LEU A 24 -3.90 4.70 -0.49
CA LEU A 24 -5.08 4.52 0.36
C LEU A 24 -5.92 5.81 0.46
N THR A 25 -5.28 6.98 0.43
CA THR A 25 -5.95 8.30 0.47
C THR A 25 -6.63 8.64 -0.84
N GLN A 26 -6.02 8.30 -1.97
CA GLN A 26 -6.63 8.52 -3.29
C GLN A 26 -7.75 7.52 -3.58
N GLY A 27 -7.73 6.35 -2.93
CA GLY A 27 -8.55 5.21 -3.33
C GLY A 27 -7.92 4.47 -4.51
N VAL A 28 -8.29 3.20 -4.67
CA VAL A 28 -7.73 2.34 -5.72
C VAL A 28 -8.84 1.49 -6.30
N LYS A 29 -9.12 1.66 -7.60
CA LYS A 29 -10.21 0.96 -8.31
C LYS A 29 -11.54 1.14 -7.55
N ASP A 30 -12.19 0.03 -7.20
CA ASP A 30 -13.48 -0.02 -6.52
C ASP A 30 -13.36 0.07 -4.98
N PHE A 31 -12.14 0.19 -4.45
CA PHE A 31 -11.93 0.35 -3.02
C PHE A 31 -12.11 1.83 -2.61
N PRO A 32 -13.09 2.14 -1.75
CA PRO A 32 -13.27 3.49 -1.20
C PRO A 32 -11.98 4.02 -0.59
N ASN A 33 -11.77 5.33 -0.57
CA ASN A 33 -10.58 5.89 0.07
C ASN A 33 -10.64 5.81 1.62
N ILE A 34 -9.45 5.86 2.24
CA ILE A 34 -9.29 6.13 3.67
C ILE A 34 -8.83 7.59 3.82
N PRO A 35 -9.51 8.42 4.62
CA PRO A 35 -9.09 9.80 4.85
C PRO A 35 -7.64 9.90 5.35
N LYS A 36 -6.87 10.85 4.81
CA LYS A 36 -5.47 11.09 5.21
C LYS A 36 -5.32 11.23 6.73
N SER A 37 -6.27 11.91 7.39
CA SER A 37 -6.29 12.11 8.84
C SER A 37 -6.29 10.81 9.66
N LYS A 38 -6.74 9.69 9.10
CA LYS A 38 -6.68 8.36 9.75
C LYS A 38 -5.36 7.63 9.54
N LEU A 39 -4.54 8.09 8.58
CA LEU A 39 -3.29 7.45 8.16
C LEU A 39 -2.05 8.25 8.60
N GLU A 40 -2.21 9.53 8.85
CA GLU A 40 -1.14 10.44 9.28
C GLU A 40 -0.69 10.09 10.71
N ASN A 41 0.62 9.95 10.92
CA ASN A 41 1.24 9.53 12.18
C ASN A 41 0.80 8.15 12.72
N THR A 42 0.01 7.40 11.96
CA THR A 42 -0.44 6.05 12.32
C THR A 42 0.68 5.01 12.14
N SER A 43 0.80 4.10 13.11
CA SER A 43 1.73 2.96 13.05
C SER A 43 1.36 1.96 11.95
N ARG A 44 2.31 1.12 11.54
CA ARG A 44 2.07 0.11 10.49
C ARG A 44 0.94 -0.85 10.85
N CYS A 45 0.94 -1.38 12.09
CA CYS A 45 -0.13 -2.28 12.56
C CYS A 45 -1.49 -1.59 12.55
N ALA A 46 -1.56 -0.33 12.97
CA ALA A 46 -2.82 0.42 12.99
C ALA A 46 -3.33 0.74 11.56
N ILE A 47 -2.45 0.85 10.55
CA ILE A 47 -2.87 0.92 9.14
C ILE A 47 -3.52 -0.40 8.71
N VAL A 48 -2.90 -1.54 9.05
CA VAL A 48 -3.43 -2.87 8.74
C VAL A 48 -4.81 -3.06 9.37
N GLU A 49 -4.95 -2.76 10.66
CA GLU A 49 -6.22 -2.81 11.37
C GLU A 49 -7.28 -1.90 10.72
N CYS A 50 -6.90 -0.68 10.35
CA CYS A 50 -7.80 0.25 9.66
C CYS A 50 -8.30 -0.32 8.33
N MET A 51 -7.41 -0.93 7.53
CA MET A 51 -7.78 -1.56 6.26
C MET A 51 -8.74 -2.74 6.47
N ILE A 52 -8.49 -3.59 7.48
CA ILE A 52 -9.36 -4.74 7.78
C ILE A 52 -10.74 -4.27 8.22
N GLN A 53 -10.81 -3.29 9.11
CA GLN A 53 -12.08 -2.71 9.57
C GLN A 53 -12.87 -2.08 8.42
N ARG A 54 -12.18 -1.51 7.42
CA ARG A 54 -12.82 -0.79 6.32
C ARG A 54 -13.25 -1.70 5.17
N TYR A 55 -12.50 -2.75 4.86
CA TYR A 55 -12.65 -3.53 3.62
C TYR A 55 -12.89 -5.03 3.84
N SER A 56 -12.90 -5.57 5.06
CA SER A 56 -12.77 -7.01 5.35
C SER A 56 -11.34 -7.54 5.14
N PRO A 57 -10.94 -8.64 5.81
CA PRO A 57 -9.56 -9.16 5.73
C PRO A 57 -9.11 -9.54 4.31
N ASP A 58 -9.98 -10.20 3.54
CA ASP A 58 -9.62 -10.72 2.21
C ASP A 58 -9.37 -9.59 1.21
N ASP A 59 -10.27 -8.61 1.24
CA ASP A 59 -10.24 -7.44 0.39
C ASP A 59 -9.14 -6.45 0.80
N ALA A 60 -8.81 -6.35 2.10
CA ALA A 60 -7.62 -5.65 2.56
C ALA A 60 -6.33 -6.28 2.00
N GLY A 61 -6.27 -7.61 1.93
CA GLY A 61 -5.17 -8.34 1.28
C GLY A 61 -5.06 -8.04 -0.22
N LYS A 62 -6.18 -8.11 -0.95
CA LYS A 62 -6.22 -7.77 -2.38
C LYS A 62 -5.81 -6.32 -2.65
N LEU A 63 -6.32 -5.37 -1.86
CA LEU A 63 -5.97 -3.95 -1.97
C LEU A 63 -4.47 -3.72 -1.72
N THR A 64 -3.89 -4.41 -0.73
CA THR A 64 -2.45 -4.36 -0.45
C THR A 64 -1.64 -4.78 -1.67
N LEU A 65 -1.99 -5.93 -2.29
CA LEU A 65 -1.31 -6.41 -3.49
C LEU A 65 -1.41 -5.40 -4.64
N LEU A 66 -2.61 -4.86 -4.91
CA LEU A 66 -2.84 -3.87 -5.97
C LEU A 66 -2.01 -2.58 -5.78
N ILE A 67 -1.87 -2.11 -4.54
CA ILE A 67 -1.07 -0.93 -4.23
C ILE A 67 0.42 -1.22 -4.46
N LEU A 68 0.91 -2.39 -4.02
CA LEU A 68 2.31 -2.77 -4.22
C LEU A 68 2.67 -2.93 -5.70
N GLU A 69 1.76 -3.50 -6.50
CA GLU A 69 1.91 -3.57 -7.96
C GLU A 69 2.02 -2.17 -8.57
N LYS A 70 1.15 -1.24 -8.16
CA LYS A 70 1.19 0.17 -8.61
C LYS A 70 2.49 0.86 -8.20
N MET A 71 2.94 0.67 -6.96
CA MET A 71 4.20 1.24 -6.47
C MET A 71 5.40 0.69 -7.25
N ASN A 72 5.40 -0.60 -7.59
CA ASN A 72 6.44 -1.21 -8.42
C ASN A 72 6.41 -0.69 -9.87
N GLN A 73 5.24 -0.38 -10.41
CA GLN A 73 5.09 0.27 -11.72
C GLN A 73 5.52 1.74 -11.72
N MET A 74 5.35 2.45 -10.59
CA MET A 74 5.75 3.85 -10.44
C MET A 74 7.22 4.02 -10.04
N ASN A 75 8.01 2.94 -9.94
CA ASN A 75 9.42 3.03 -9.60
C ASN A 75 10.21 3.55 -10.83
N PRO A 76 10.68 4.81 -10.83
CA PRO A 76 11.39 5.36 -11.98
C PRO A 76 12.70 4.59 -12.24
N ALA A 77 13.28 3.96 -11.21
CA ALA A 77 14.46 3.12 -11.36
C ALA A 77 14.14 1.81 -12.11
N LYS A 78 12.92 1.28 -12.00
CA LYS A 78 12.48 0.11 -12.79
C LYS A 78 12.28 0.51 -14.26
N GLU A 79 11.55 1.60 -14.50
CA GLU A 79 11.35 2.13 -15.85
C GLU A 79 12.68 2.51 -16.52
N LEU A 80 13.61 3.11 -15.76
CA LEU A 80 14.96 3.42 -16.21
C LEU A 80 15.77 2.15 -16.51
N ARG A 81 15.70 1.11 -15.66
CA ARG A 81 16.36 -0.19 -15.92
C ARG A 81 15.82 -0.90 -17.16
N GLU A 82 14.51 -0.87 -17.39
CA GLU A 82 13.87 -1.42 -18.59
C GLU A 82 14.26 -0.65 -19.86
N LYS A 83 14.44 0.68 -19.76
CA LYS A 83 14.91 1.52 -20.87
C LYS A 83 16.41 1.37 -21.15
N LEU A 84 17.23 1.16 -20.12
CA LEU A 84 18.69 0.99 -20.23
C LEU A 84 19.12 -0.44 -20.58
N GLY A 85 18.22 -1.43 -20.41
CA GLY A 85 18.46 -2.85 -20.72
C GLY A 85 18.08 -3.27 -22.14
N LYS A 86 17.88 -2.33 -23.07
CA LYS A 86 17.63 -2.56 -24.50
C LYS A 86 18.76 -1.97 -25.34
#